data_AF-A0A0D2BJL4-F1
#
_entry.id   AF-A0A0D2BJL4-F1
#
_cell.length_a   1.000
_cell.length_b   1.000
_cell.length_c   1.000
_cell.angle_alpha   90.00
_cell.angle_beta   90.00
_cell.angle_gamma   90.00
#
_symmetry.space_group_name_H-M   'P 1'
#
loop_
_entity.id
_entity.type
_entity.pdbx_description
1 polymer ?
#
loop_
_entity_poly.entity_id
_entity_poly.type
_entity_poly.pdbx_seq_one_letter_code
_entity_poly.pdbx_strand_id
1 'polypeptide(L)'
;MEGLLFNVNGGYLEGVVRGYRNTLLTSTNYGNLTQCDTIDDVKTQLGPAYGETLSSLPPNPSTSALATKTTEKLVADFRYLQGQATGSLSKFMEYLTYSYMIDNVALLITGTLHERDTKELLERCHPLGWFETMPVLCVATNIEELYNSVLIETPLAPYFKGSLSHQDLDELNIEIVRNTLYKNYLEDFYNFVNNDPEMALTPTGEIMSEILEFEADRRAINITINSFGTELTKDQRKKLYPEFGKLYPEGMLMLSRADDLEGVGLAVSGVGDYKRFFDEVGFNQGGTGGGNMSGGMGGDSKSLEDMFYQKEMELSKMVFTRQFTHAVIYAWVKLREQEIRNITWIAECIAQNQKERIGNYISVF
;
A
#
# COMPACT_ATOMS: atom_id res chain seq x y z
N MET A 1 29.35 14.36 -0.07
CA MET A 1 29.11 15.31 -1.17
C MET A 1 27.62 15.38 -1.55
N GLU A 2 26.73 14.64 -0.86
CA GLU A 2 25.32 14.41 -1.23
C GLU A 2 24.36 15.57 -0.88
N GLY A 3 24.57 16.28 0.22
CA GLY A 3 23.68 17.38 0.65
C GLY A 3 23.96 18.75 0.01
N LEU A 4 24.92 18.85 -0.93
CA LEU A 4 25.39 20.15 -1.45
C LEU A 4 24.34 20.86 -2.32
N LEU A 5 23.55 20.11 -3.09
CA LEU A 5 22.52 20.67 -3.98
C LEU A 5 21.10 20.32 -3.54
N PHE A 6 20.91 19.27 -2.73
CA PHE A 6 19.60 18.82 -2.27
C PHE A 6 18.81 19.92 -1.54
N ASN A 7 19.48 20.66 -0.65
CA ASN A 7 18.82 21.67 0.17
C ASN A 7 18.30 22.88 -0.62
N VAL A 8 18.73 23.06 -1.88
CA VAL A 8 18.26 24.18 -2.72
C VAL A 8 16.77 24.06 -3.03
N ASN A 9 16.30 22.83 -3.30
CA ASN A 9 14.90 22.57 -3.68
C ASN A 9 14.17 21.64 -2.70
N GLY A 10 14.87 20.71 -2.05
CA GLY A 10 14.27 19.68 -1.19
C GLY A 10 14.38 19.94 0.32
N GLY A 11 15.22 20.89 0.75
CA GLY A 11 15.54 21.08 2.18
C GLY A 11 14.35 21.50 3.04
N TYR A 12 13.51 22.42 2.53
CA TYR A 12 12.28 22.84 3.21
C TYR A 12 11.31 21.66 3.39
N LEU A 13 11.08 20.91 2.32
CA LEU A 13 10.13 19.78 2.33
C LEU A 13 10.60 18.64 3.21
N GLU A 14 11.89 18.30 3.18
CA GLU A 14 12.47 17.31 4.09
C GLU A 14 12.27 17.73 5.56
N GLY A 15 12.49 19.02 5.87
CA GLY A 15 12.27 19.54 7.22
C GLY A 15 10.82 19.41 7.69
N VAL A 16 9.86 19.77 6.82
CA VAL A 16 8.42 19.65 7.12
C VAL A 16 8.02 18.18 7.33
N VAL A 17 8.45 17.27 6.45
CA VAL A 17 8.11 15.84 6.52
C VAL A 17 8.70 15.20 7.78
N ARG A 18 9.92 15.57 8.18
CA ARG A 18 10.51 15.13 9.45
C ARG A 18 9.76 15.67 10.65
N GLY A 19 9.23 16.89 10.56
CA GLY A 19 8.28 17.44 11.54
C GLY A 19 7.03 16.58 11.65
N TYR A 20 6.41 16.23 10.52
CA TYR A 20 5.23 15.35 10.49
C TYR A 20 5.52 13.96 11.06
N ARG A 21 6.71 13.40 10.84
CA ARG A 21 7.12 12.13 11.45
C ARG A 21 7.08 12.16 12.99
N ASN A 22 7.34 13.29 13.63
CA ASN A 22 7.25 13.41 15.10
C ASN A 22 5.81 13.47 15.62
N THR A 23 4.82 13.66 14.74
CA THR A 23 3.40 13.61 15.07
C THR A 23 2.79 12.22 14.91
N LEU A 24 3.58 11.23 14.48
CA LEU A 24 3.14 9.83 14.42
C LEU A 24 2.95 9.29 15.85
N LEU A 25 1.95 8.43 16.01
CA LEU A 25 1.58 7.82 17.27
C LEU A 25 2.67 6.84 17.71
N THR A 26 3.09 6.99 18.96
CA THR A 26 4.03 6.08 19.61
C THR A 26 3.31 4.89 20.23
N SER A 27 4.07 3.87 20.58
CA SER A 27 3.58 2.70 21.32
C SER A 27 2.85 3.08 22.63
N THR A 28 3.25 4.17 23.31
CA THR A 28 2.53 4.71 24.47
C THR A 28 1.18 5.30 24.08
N ASN A 29 1.09 6.00 22.94
CA ASN A 29 -0.19 6.52 22.46
C ASN A 29 -1.16 5.37 22.12
N TYR A 30 -0.70 4.32 21.45
CA TYR A 30 -1.51 3.14 21.19
C TYR A 30 -1.96 2.43 22.48
N GLY A 31 -1.08 2.30 23.47
CA GLY A 31 -1.45 1.76 24.78
C GLY A 31 -2.54 2.55 25.49
N ASN A 32 -2.60 3.87 25.31
CA ASN A 32 -3.69 4.69 25.83
C ASN A 32 -4.98 4.52 25.01
N LEU A 33 -4.87 4.36 23.68
CA LEU A 33 -6.03 4.15 22.81
C LEU A 33 -6.74 2.82 23.07
N THR A 34 -6.00 1.75 23.38
CA THR A 34 -6.61 0.45 23.70
C THR A 34 -7.37 0.44 25.04
N GLN A 35 -7.10 1.40 25.91
CA GLN A 35 -7.78 1.56 27.20
C GLN A 35 -9.08 2.38 27.08
N CYS A 36 -9.37 2.98 25.92
CA CYS A 36 -10.61 3.69 25.69
C CYS A 36 -11.83 2.75 25.72
N ASP A 37 -12.95 3.27 26.19
CA ASP A 37 -14.23 2.54 26.25
C ASP A 37 -15.23 3.03 25.20
N THR A 38 -15.12 4.29 24.78
CA THR A 38 -15.98 4.88 23.75
C THR A 38 -15.17 5.48 22.60
N ILE A 39 -15.81 5.68 21.45
CA ILE A 39 -15.19 6.34 20.29
C ILE A 39 -14.91 7.82 20.60
N ASP A 40 -15.69 8.45 21.48
CA ASP A 40 -15.44 9.82 21.92
C ASP A 40 -14.16 9.92 22.79
N ASP A 41 -13.84 8.89 23.56
CA ASP A 41 -12.56 8.81 24.30
C ASP A 41 -11.39 8.67 23.31
N VAL A 42 -11.53 7.83 22.29
CA VAL A 42 -10.54 7.68 21.21
C VAL A 42 -10.30 9.03 20.51
N LYS A 43 -11.38 9.74 20.16
CA LYS A 43 -11.32 11.08 19.55
C LYS A 43 -10.57 12.07 20.44
N THR A 44 -10.84 12.06 21.74
CA THR A 44 -10.18 12.94 22.71
C THR A 44 -8.69 12.61 22.82
N GLN A 45 -8.36 11.32 22.88
CA GLN A 45 -6.98 10.84 22.97
C GLN A 45 -6.15 11.13 21.71
N LEU A 46 -6.79 11.16 20.53
CA LEU A 46 -6.18 11.56 19.26
C LEU A 46 -6.04 13.09 19.10
N GLY A 47 -6.57 13.89 20.03
CA GLY A 47 -6.55 15.35 20.00
C GLY A 47 -5.17 15.99 19.70
N PRO A 48 -4.06 15.55 20.31
CA PRO A 48 -2.74 16.15 20.06
C PRO A 48 -2.24 16.02 18.60
N ALA A 49 -2.62 14.95 17.90
CA ALA A 49 -2.17 14.70 16.52
C ALA A 49 -3.23 15.12 15.48
N TYR A 50 -4.52 14.95 15.80
CA TYR A 50 -5.62 15.08 14.85
C TYR A 50 -6.71 16.10 15.27
N GLY A 51 -6.54 16.79 16.40
CA GLY A 51 -7.59 17.54 17.08
C GLY A 51 -8.32 18.57 16.23
N GLU A 52 -7.63 19.35 15.41
CA GLU A 52 -8.27 20.34 14.52
C GLU A 52 -9.22 19.68 13.53
N THR A 53 -8.78 18.62 12.86
CA THR A 53 -9.58 17.83 11.90
C THR A 53 -10.73 17.09 12.57
N LEU A 54 -10.51 16.53 13.76
CA LEU A 54 -11.52 15.76 14.48
C LEU A 54 -12.56 16.64 15.20
N SER A 55 -12.25 17.91 15.48
CA SER A 55 -13.16 18.85 16.13
C SER A 55 -14.48 19.05 15.36
N SER A 56 -14.44 18.87 14.03
CA SER A 56 -15.58 18.97 13.14
C SER A 56 -16.58 17.81 13.24
N LEU A 57 -16.19 16.68 13.85
CA LEU A 57 -17.05 15.50 13.95
C LEU A 57 -18.11 15.67 15.05
N PRO A 58 -19.34 15.17 14.83
CA PRO A 58 -20.37 15.11 15.86
C PRO A 58 -19.94 14.22 17.05
N PRO A 59 -20.63 14.32 18.21
CA PRO A 59 -20.45 13.38 19.31
C PRO A 59 -20.86 11.96 18.88
N ASN A 60 -20.14 10.94 19.34
CA ASN A 60 -20.22 9.54 18.91
C ASN A 60 -20.08 9.35 17.38
N PRO A 61 -18.92 9.71 16.78
CA PRO A 61 -18.70 9.47 15.35
C PRO A 61 -18.63 7.97 15.05
N SER A 62 -19.02 7.58 13.83
CA SER A 62 -18.76 6.21 13.35
C SER A 62 -17.26 5.98 13.16
N THR A 63 -16.84 4.71 13.23
CA THR A 63 -15.46 4.31 12.92
C THR A 63 -15.05 4.73 11.50
N SER A 64 -16.00 4.63 10.54
CA SER A 64 -15.80 5.11 9.17
C SER A 64 -15.56 6.63 9.09
N ALA A 65 -16.34 7.44 9.82
CA ALA A 65 -16.17 8.89 9.82
C ALA A 65 -14.81 9.30 10.43
N LEU A 66 -14.34 8.57 11.44
CA LEU A 66 -13.01 8.76 12.01
C LEU A 66 -11.92 8.46 10.98
N ALA A 67 -12.00 7.33 10.28
CA ALA A 67 -11.05 6.93 9.24
C ALA A 67 -11.04 7.92 8.07
N THR A 68 -12.21 8.39 7.62
CA THR A 68 -12.30 9.41 6.56
C THR A 68 -11.61 10.71 6.97
N LYS A 69 -11.85 11.21 8.20
CA LYS A 69 -11.23 12.46 8.65
C LYS A 69 -9.72 12.37 8.88
N THR A 70 -9.22 11.23 9.37
CA THR A 70 -7.78 11.02 9.50
C THR A 70 -7.11 10.91 8.12
N THR A 71 -7.80 10.30 7.15
CA THR A 71 -7.36 10.23 5.74
C THR A 71 -7.39 11.61 5.07
N GLU A 72 -8.44 12.41 5.28
CA GLU A 72 -8.52 13.79 4.79
C GLU A 72 -7.33 14.64 5.28
N LYS A 73 -6.90 14.45 6.54
CA LYS A 73 -5.71 15.13 7.08
C LYS A 73 -4.45 14.73 6.30
N LEU A 74 -4.22 13.43 6.10
CA LEU A 74 -3.08 12.92 5.32
C LEU A 74 -3.10 13.51 3.90
N VAL A 75 -4.27 13.55 3.26
CA VAL A 75 -4.44 14.12 1.91
C VAL A 75 -4.11 15.61 1.90
N ALA A 76 -4.58 16.37 2.89
CA ALA A 76 -4.30 17.80 3.00
C ALA A 76 -2.80 18.07 3.18
N ASP A 77 -2.15 17.34 4.08
CA ASP A 77 -0.70 17.45 4.32
C ASP A 77 0.11 17.03 3.07
N PHE A 78 -0.31 15.97 2.37
CA PHE A 78 0.34 15.52 1.13
C PHE A 78 0.20 16.55 0.00
N ARG A 79 -1.01 17.11 -0.19
CA ARG A 79 -1.26 18.16 -1.21
C ARG A 79 -0.48 19.44 -0.90
N TYR A 80 -0.32 19.77 0.38
CA TYR A 80 0.54 20.88 0.80
C TYR A 80 1.99 20.65 0.34
N LEU A 81 2.54 19.46 0.58
CA LEU A 81 3.88 19.09 0.11
C LEU A 81 3.98 19.14 -1.43
N GLN A 82 2.97 18.64 -2.13
CA GLN A 82 2.93 18.63 -3.59
C GLN A 82 2.93 20.05 -4.18
N GLY A 83 2.18 20.98 -3.57
CA GLY A 83 2.14 22.37 -4.01
C GLY A 83 3.45 23.14 -3.83
N GLN A 84 4.38 22.60 -3.04
CA GLN A 84 5.71 23.17 -2.79
C GLN A 84 6.83 22.40 -3.51
N ALA A 85 6.53 21.21 -4.04
CA ALA A 85 7.49 20.39 -4.76
C ALA A 85 7.80 20.96 -6.15
N THR A 86 9.06 20.81 -6.59
CA THR A 86 9.51 21.28 -7.90
C THR A 86 10.42 20.24 -8.56
N GLY A 87 10.50 20.27 -9.90
CA GLY A 87 11.40 19.40 -10.66
C GLY A 87 11.16 17.91 -10.46
N SER A 88 12.22 17.14 -10.22
CA SER A 88 12.17 15.69 -9.99
C SER A 88 11.35 15.29 -8.76
N LEU A 89 11.26 16.15 -7.73
CA LEU A 89 10.45 15.87 -6.55
C LEU A 89 8.94 15.92 -6.84
N SER A 90 8.50 16.84 -7.71
CA SER A 90 7.10 16.87 -8.16
C SER A 90 6.75 15.58 -8.90
N LYS A 91 7.60 15.16 -9.85
CA LYS A 91 7.42 13.90 -10.58
C LYS A 91 7.42 12.69 -9.63
N PHE A 92 8.32 12.66 -8.65
CA PHE A 92 8.34 11.59 -7.66
C PHE A 92 7.03 11.53 -6.88
N MET A 93 6.47 12.67 -6.46
CA MET A 93 5.18 12.72 -5.79
C MET A 93 4.02 12.32 -6.71
N GLU A 94 4.07 12.65 -7.99
CA GLU A 94 3.10 12.18 -8.99
C GLU A 94 3.11 10.64 -9.10
N TYR A 95 4.30 10.02 -9.16
CA TYR A 95 4.40 8.55 -9.13
C TYR A 95 3.72 7.94 -7.89
N LEU A 96 3.82 8.58 -6.71
CA LEU A 96 3.12 8.10 -5.51
C LEU A 96 1.59 8.09 -5.70
N THR A 97 1.04 9.07 -6.43
CA THR A 97 -0.40 9.16 -6.69
C THR A 97 -0.89 8.07 -7.64
N TYR A 98 -0.04 7.57 -8.55
CA TYR A 98 -0.44 6.60 -9.58
C TYR A 98 -0.93 5.28 -8.96
N SER A 99 -0.35 4.84 -7.85
CA SER A 99 -0.85 3.67 -7.11
C SER A 99 -2.34 3.82 -6.76
N TYR A 100 -2.73 4.97 -6.20
CA TYR A 100 -4.13 5.24 -5.83
C TYR A 100 -5.02 5.45 -7.05
N MET A 101 -4.49 6.02 -8.13
CA MET A 101 -5.24 6.17 -9.39
C MET A 101 -5.58 4.80 -9.98
N ILE A 102 -4.64 3.84 -9.97
CA ILE A 102 -4.87 2.48 -10.47
C ILE A 102 -5.97 1.79 -9.66
N ASP A 103 -5.91 1.87 -8.32
CA ASP A 103 -6.94 1.30 -7.45
C ASP A 103 -8.32 1.93 -7.69
N ASN A 104 -8.36 3.26 -7.82
CA ASN A 104 -9.61 3.94 -8.10
C ASN A 104 -10.19 3.55 -9.47
N VAL A 105 -9.35 3.43 -10.50
CA VAL A 105 -9.81 2.98 -11.84
C VAL A 105 -10.36 1.56 -11.77
N ALA A 106 -9.68 0.64 -11.08
CA ALA A 106 -10.18 -0.72 -10.88
C ALA A 106 -11.52 -0.74 -10.10
N LEU A 107 -11.65 0.08 -9.06
CA LEU A 107 -12.89 0.23 -8.28
C LEU A 107 -14.04 0.79 -9.13
N LEU A 108 -13.76 1.79 -9.98
CA LEU A 108 -14.77 2.38 -10.85
C LEU A 108 -15.24 1.40 -11.92
N ILE A 109 -14.32 0.68 -12.57
CA ILE A 109 -14.65 -0.31 -13.62
C ILE A 109 -15.51 -1.44 -13.03
N THR A 110 -15.13 -1.99 -11.87
CA THR A 110 -15.95 -3.00 -11.17
C THR A 110 -17.31 -2.44 -10.75
N GLY A 111 -17.34 -1.23 -10.22
CA GLY A 111 -18.58 -0.55 -9.83
C GLY A 111 -19.55 -0.33 -11.00
N THR A 112 -19.04 0.07 -12.17
CA THR A 112 -19.84 0.25 -13.38
C THR A 112 -20.36 -1.07 -13.94
N LEU A 113 -19.56 -2.14 -13.89
CA LEU A 113 -19.99 -3.48 -14.34
C LEU A 113 -21.19 -3.99 -13.53
N HIS A 114 -21.23 -3.66 -12.24
CA HIS A 114 -22.30 -4.02 -11.32
C HIS A 114 -23.45 -3.00 -11.25
N GLU A 115 -23.48 -2.01 -12.14
CA GLU A 115 -24.53 -0.97 -12.19
C GLU A 115 -24.75 -0.23 -10.85
N ARG A 116 -23.67 -0.03 -10.07
CA ARG A 116 -23.75 0.72 -8.80
C ARG A 116 -23.88 2.22 -9.05
N ASP A 117 -24.43 2.96 -8.07
CA ASP A 117 -24.53 4.41 -8.19
C ASP A 117 -23.15 5.05 -8.22
N THR A 118 -22.92 5.81 -9.29
CA THR A 118 -21.74 6.64 -9.53
C THR A 118 -21.34 7.49 -8.32
N LYS A 119 -22.30 8.05 -7.58
CA LYS A 119 -22.00 8.89 -6.42
C LYS A 119 -21.43 8.10 -5.27
N GLU A 120 -21.99 6.93 -4.99
CA GLU A 120 -21.51 6.04 -3.93
C GLU A 120 -20.10 5.51 -4.26
N LEU A 121 -19.83 5.23 -5.54
CA LEU A 121 -18.50 4.81 -5.99
C LEU A 121 -17.46 5.91 -5.81
N LEU A 122 -17.79 7.15 -6.20
CA LEU A 122 -16.88 8.30 -6.06
C LEU A 122 -16.59 8.62 -4.59
N GLU A 123 -17.55 8.43 -3.67
CA GLU A 123 -17.33 8.57 -2.23
C GLU A 123 -16.37 7.52 -1.65
N ARG A 124 -16.25 6.36 -2.31
CA ARG A 124 -15.32 5.27 -1.93
C ARG A 124 -13.93 5.41 -2.55
N CYS A 125 -13.74 6.30 -3.52
CA CYS A 125 -12.44 6.52 -4.14
C CYS A 125 -11.46 7.16 -3.17
N HIS A 126 -10.18 6.78 -3.28
CA HIS A 126 -9.12 7.38 -2.48
C HIS A 126 -8.80 8.80 -2.98
N PRO A 127 -8.81 9.84 -2.12
CA PRO A 127 -8.68 11.24 -2.56
C PRO A 127 -7.31 11.62 -3.16
N LEU A 128 -6.26 10.82 -2.91
CA LEU A 128 -4.94 11.02 -3.54
C LEU A 128 -4.90 10.55 -5.00
N GLY A 129 -5.79 9.64 -5.40
CA GLY A 129 -5.90 9.14 -6.77
C GLY A 129 -7.00 9.84 -7.56
N TRP A 130 -7.42 11.03 -7.14
CA TRP A 130 -8.51 11.76 -7.78
C TRP A 130 -8.01 12.56 -8.98
N PHE A 131 -8.74 12.48 -10.11
CA PHE A 131 -8.52 13.31 -11.28
C PHE A 131 -9.84 13.79 -11.88
N GLU A 132 -9.82 14.92 -12.58
CA GLU A 132 -11.04 15.64 -12.99
C GLU A 132 -11.95 14.82 -13.91
N THR A 133 -11.39 13.93 -14.72
CA THR A 133 -12.13 13.09 -15.66
C THR A 133 -12.66 11.78 -15.05
N MET A 134 -12.49 11.54 -13.73
CA MET A 134 -13.04 10.35 -13.06
C MET A 134 -14.55 10.16 -13.21
N PRO A 135 -15.41 11.19 -13.03
CA PRO A 135 -16.85 11.00 -13.15
C PRO A 135 -17.29 10.57 -14.56
N VAL A 136 -16.46 10.85 -15.58
CA VAL A 136 -16.72 10.44 -16.97
C VAL A 136 -16.53 8.93 -17.14
N LEU A 137 -15.65 8.30 -16.35
CA LEU A 137 -15.47 6.84 -16.35
C LEU A 137 -16.76 6.10 -16.00
N CYS A 138 -17.56 6.68 -15.10
CA CYS A 138 -18.81 6.08 -14.65
C CYS A 138 -19.90 6.03 -15.73
N VAL A 139 -19.71 6.76 -16.84
CA VAL A 139 -20.66 6.80 -17.97
C VAL A 139 -20.28 5.81 -19.06
N ALA A 140 -19.00 5.42 -19.13
CA ALA A 140 -18.51 4.53 -20.16
C ALA A 140 -19.00 3.10 -19.91
N THR A 141 -19.64 2.51 -20.92
CA THR A 141 -20.14 1.12 -20.86
C THR A 141 -19.14 0.09 -21.40
N ASN A 142 -18.08 0.55 -22.05
CA ASN A 142 -17.04 -0.27 -22.68
C ASN A 142 -15.66 0.25 -22.27
N ILE A 143 -14.69 -0.65 -21.99
CA ILE A 143 -13.29 -0.29 -21.72
C ILE A 143 -12.65 0.45 -22.90
N GLU A 144 -13.02 0.20 -24.16
CA GLU A 144 -12.47 0.95 -25.30
C GLU A 144 -12.94 2.41 -25.30
N GLU A 145 -14.20 2.65 -24.99
CA GLU A 145 -14.76 3.99 -24.82
C GLU A 145 -14.16 4.67 -23.58
N LEU A 146 -14.00 3.93 -22.48
CA LEU A 146 -13.35 4.36 -21.24
C LEU A 146 -11.88 4.72 -21.48
N TYR A 147 -11.17 3.90 -22.27
CA TYR A 147 -9.78 4.10 -22.63
C TYR A 147 -9.62 5.32 -23.52
N ASN A 148 -10.37 5.36 -24.63
CA ASN A 148 -10.24 6.41 -25.63
C ASN A 148 -10.78 7.78 -25.17
N SER A 149 -11.76 7.80 -24.26
CA SER A 149 -12.38 9.05 -23.81
C SER A 149 -11.71 9.65 -22.58
N VAL A 150 -11.16 8.82 -21.69
CA VAL A 150 -10.65 9.29 -20.39
C VAL A 150 -9.21 8.87 -20.16
N LEU A 151 -8.87 7.59 -20.34
CA LEU A 151 -7.55 7.11 -19.93
C LEU A 151 -6.41 7.62 -20.80
N ILE A 152 -6.64 7.98 -22.08
CA ILE A 152 -5.61 8.57 -22.96
C ILE A 152 -5.05 9.88 -22.39
N GLU A 153 -5.88 10.67 -21.70
CA GLU A 153 -5.45 11.95 -21.13
C GLU A 153 -4.79 11.78 -19.75
N THR A 154 -4.89 10.59 -19.14
CA THR A 154 -4.28 10.31 -17.85
C THR A 154 -2.82 9.87 -17.98
N PRO A 155 -1.98 10.11 -16.97
CA PRO A 155 -0.61 9.60 -16.93
C PRO A 155 -0.54 8.06 -16.91
N LEU A 156 -1.67 7.37 -16.69
CA LEU A 156 -1.77 5.92 -16.75
C LEU A 156 -1.86 5.39 -18.19
N ALA A 157 -2.11 6.25 -19.19
CA ALA A 157 -2.27 5.85 -20.59
C ALA A 157 -1.18 4.89 -21.12
N PRO A 158 0.13 5.10 -20.81
CA PRO A 158 1.20 4.19 -21.26
C PRO A 158 1.06 2.79 -20.68
N TYR A 159 0.56 2.66 -19.45
CA TYR A 159 0.44 1.38 -18.76
C TYR A 159 -0.68 0.50 -19.32
N PHE A 160 -1.66 1.11 -20.01
CA PHE A 160 -2.78 0.40 -20.64
C PHE A 160 -2.49 -0.09 -22.07
N LYS A 161 -1.53 0.52 -22.79
CA LYS A 161 -1.26 0.24 -24.22
C LYS A 161 -0.77 -1.18 -24.54
N GLY A 162 -0.38 -1.96 -23.53
CA GLY A 162 0.08 -3.36 -23.68
C GLY A 162 -0.73 -4.39 -22.90
N SER A 163 -1.79 -3.97 -22.19
CA SER A 163 -2.37 -4.77 -21.09
C SER A 163 -3.82 -5.20 -21.29
N LEU A 164 -4.52 -4.66 -22.29
CA LEU A 164 -5.94 -4.95 -22.51
C LEU A 164 -6.15 -5.62 -23.88
N SER A 165 -6.69 -6.83 -23.88
CA SER A 165 -7.34 -7.43 -25.04
C SER A 165 -8.86 -7.44 -24.82
N HIS A 166 -9.64 -7.31 -25.90
CA HIS A 166 -11.10 -7.06 -25.86
C HIS A 166 -11.94 -8.19 -25.23
N GLN A 167 -11.33 -9.32 -24.87
CA GLN A 167 -12.01 -10.49 -24.32
C GLN A 167 -11.88 -10.63 -22.79
N ASP A 168 -11.16 -9.70 -22.14
CA ASP A 168 -10.79 -9.77 -20.73
C ASP A 168 -11.82 -9.03 -19.82
N LEU A 169 -13.12 -9.20 -20.02
CA LEU A 169 -14.19 -8.41 -19.36
C LEU A 169 -15.05 -9.19 -18.35
N ASP A 170 -14.44 -10.07 -17.57
CA ASP A 170 -15.09 -10.70 -16.41
C ASP A 170 -14.46 -10.13 -15.12
N GLU A 171 -15.12 -10.26 -13.97
CA GLU A 171 -14.59 -9.78 -12.66
C GLU A 171 -13.17 -10.29 -12.38
N LEU A 172 -12.89 -11.56 -12.74
CA LEU A 172 -11.57 -12.17 -12.62
C LEU A 172 -10.52 -11.46 -13.49
N ASN A 173 -10.95 -10.93 -14.63
CA ASN A 173 -10.10 -10.19 -15.54
C ASN A 173 -9.82 -8.75 -15.05
N ILE A 174 -10.68 -8.13 -14.24
CA ILE A 174 -10.41 -6.78 -13.71
C ILE A 174 -9.28 -6.81 -12.69
N GLU A 175 -9.19 -7.83 -11.84
CA GLU A 175 -8.04 -8.02 -10.95
C GLU A 175 -6.76 -8.33 -11.73
N ILE A 176 -6.85 -9.05 -12.86
CA ILE A 176 -5.72 -9.25 -13.78
C ILE A 176 -5.26 -7.91 -14.38
N VAL A 177 -6.20 -7.06 -14.82
CA VAL A 177 -5.91 -5.72 -15.33
C VAL A 177 -5.25 -4.87 -14.25
N ARG A 178 -5.81 -4.84 -13.04
CA ARG A 178 -5.23 -4.13 -11.89
C ARG A 178 -3.79 -4.56 -11.63
N ASN A 179 -3.54 -5.87 -11.53
CA ASN A 179 -2.19 -6.40 -11.30
C ASN A 179 -1.23 -6.08 -12.44
N THR A 180 -1.70 -6.12 -13.69
CA THR A 180 -0.87 -5.78 -14.86
C THR A 180 -0.52 -4.28 -14.88
N LEU A 181 -1.47 -3.40 -14.57
CA LEU A 181 -1.22 -1.97 -14.45
C LEU A 181 -0.21 -1.67 -13.35
N TYR A 182 -0.36 -2.35 -12.21
CA TYR A 182 0.57 -2.22 -11.11
C TYR A 182 1.98 -2.72 -11.45
N LYS A 183 2.10 -3.82 -12.18
CA LYS A 183 3.38 -4.28 -12.71
C LYS A 183 4.06 -3.19 -13.54
N ASN A 184 3.36 -2.65 -14.54
CA ASN A 184 3.89 -1.63 -15.43
C ASN A 184 4.26 -0.34 -14.67
N TYR A 185 3.43 0.06 -13.71
CA TYR A 185 3.71 1.20 -12.81
C TYR A 185 4.96 0.97 -11.97
N LEU A 186 5.11 -0.21 -11.36
CA LEU A 186 6.25 -0.54 -10.51
C LEU A 186 7.55 -0.58 -11.29
N GLU A 187 7.54 -1.15 -12.50
CA GLU A 187 8.71 -1.18 -13.39
C GLU A 187 9.09 0.22 -13.85
N ASP A 188 8.12 1.05 -14.24
CA ASP A 188 8.37 2.44 -14.63
C ASP A 188 8.89 3.26 -13.45
N PHE A 189 8.32 3.08 -12.25
CA PHE A 189 8.78 3.79 -11.06
C PHE A 189 10.19 3.36 -10.64
N TYR A 190 10.51 2.06 -10.71
CA TYR A 190 11.87 1.56 -10.47
C TYR A 190 12.86 2.12 -11.50
N ASN A 191 12.47 2.19 -12.78
CA ASN A 191 13.28 2.79 -13.84
C ASN A 191 13.47 4.29 -13.64
N PHE A 192 12.45 5.01 -13.20
CA PHE A 192 12.55 6.44 -12.87
C PHE A 192 13.55 6.67 -11.74
N VAL A 193 13.45 5.92 -10.65
CA VAL A 193 14.34 6.02 -9.49
C VAL A 193 15.80 5.73 -9.85
N ASN A 194 16.06 4.77 -10.76
CA ASN A 194 17.40 4.32 -11.11
C ASN A 194 18.02 4.97 -12.35
N ASN A 195 17.22 5.55 -13.26
CA ASN A 195 17.73 6.16 -14.49
C ASN A 195 17.65 7.69 -14.49
N ASP A 196 16.84 8.31 -13.63
CA ASP A 196 16.78 9.77 -13.58
C ASP A 196 18.12 10.35 -13.07
N PRO A 197 18.78 11.26 -13.82
CA PRO A 197 20.07 11.81 -13.43
C PRO A 197 20.05 12.59 -12.11
N GLU A 198 18.88 13.08 -11.67
CA GLU A 198 18.72 13.75 -10.38
C GLU A 198 18.54 12.77 -9.21
N MET A 199 18.25 11.48 -9.46
CA MET A 199 17.94 10.49 -8.42
C MET A 199 18.90 9.29 -8.37
N ALA A 200 19.38 8.81 -9.52
CA ALA A 200 20.13 7.57 -9.68
C ALA A 200 21.43 7.48 -8.84
N LEU A 201 22.09 8.62 -8.61
CA LEU A 201 23.33 8.73 -7.82
C LEU A 201 23.10 9.31 -6.43
N THR A 202 21.85 9.32 -5.96
CA THR A 202 21.48 9.84 -4.65
C THR A 202 21.09 8.71 -3.70
N PRO A 203 21.15 8.94 -2.37
CA PRO A 203 20.61 8.00 -1.38
C PRO A 203 19.13 7.64 -1.62
N THR A 204 18.38 8.47 -2.35
CA THR A 204 17.01 8.17 -2.77
C THR A 204 16.95 6.91 -3.63
N GLY A 205 17.87 6.75 -4.58
CA GLY A 205 17.93 5.62 -5.50
C GLY A 205 18.07 4.27 -4.79
N GLU A 206 19.06 4.18 -3.90
CA GLU A 206 19.33 2.97 -3.12
C GLU A 206 18.15 2.60 -2.20
N ILE A 207 17.63 3.58 -1.45
CA ILE A 207 16.56 3.35 -0.47
C ILE A 207 15.26 2.96 -1.17
N MET A 208 14.88 3.72 -2.21
CA MET A 208 13.63 3.44 -2.93
C MET A 208 13.72 2.14 -3.71
N SER A 209 14.88 1.78 -4.27
CA SER A 209 15.06 0.48 -4.92
C SER A 209 14.81 -0.67 -3.95
N GLU A 210 15.38 -0.63 -2.75
CA GLU A 210 15.14 -1.68 -1.73
C GLU A 210 13.66 -1.79 -1.35
N ILE A 211 12.96 -0.66 -1.21
CA ILE A 211 11.53 -0.63 -0.89
C ILE A 211 10.69 -1.19 -2.04
N LEU A 212 11.00 -0.79 -3.28
CA LEU A 212 10.27 -1.22 -4.47
C LEU A 212 10.51 -2.70 -4.77
N GLU A 213 11.72 -3.21 -4.55
CA GLU A 213 12.02 -4.64 -4.62
C GLU A 213 11.15 -5.44 -3.66
N PHE A 214 11.01 -4.96 -2.41
CA PHE A 214 10.15 -5.59 -1.43
C PHE A 214 8.67 -5.58 -1.84
N GLU A 215 8.17 -4.45 -2.37
CA GLU A 215 6.79 -4.34 -2.85
C GLU A 215 6.53 -5.24 -4.07
N ALA A 216 7.49 -5.36 -4.98
CA ALA A 216 7.43 -6.27 -6.12
C ALA A 216 7.37 -7.74 -5.67
N ASP A 217 8.24 -8.14 -4.75
CA ASP A 217 8.28 -9.49 -4.20
C ASP A 217 6.98 -9.83 -3.44
N ARG A 218 6.51 -8.91 -2.58
CA ARG A 218 5.23 -9.04 -1.85
C ARG A 218 4.07 -9.28 -2.80
N ARG A 219 3.99 -8.52 -3.89
CA ARG A 219 2.94 -8.68 -4.91
C ARG A 219 3.05 -10.01 -5.63
N ALA A 220 4.25 -10.41 -6.03
CA ALA A 220 4.45 -11.71 -6.67
C ALA A 220 3.98 -12.87 -5.77
N ILE A 221 4.30 -12.81 -4.46
CA ILE A 221 3.85 -13.80 -3.48
C ILE A 221 2.32 -13.77 -3.32
N ASN A 222 1.72 -12.59 -3.11
CA ASN A 222 0.27 -12.45 -2.94
C ASN A 222 -0.52 -12.91 -4.18
N ILE A 223 -0.06 -12.58 -5.39
CA ILE A 223 -0.67 -13.04 -6.64
C ILE A 223 -0.58 -14.58 -6.72
N THR A 224 0.56 -15.16 -6.35
CA THR A 224 0.73 -16.62 -6.38
C THR A 224 -0.26 -17.31 -5.44
N ILE A 225 -0.33 -16.85 -4.19
CA ILE A 225 -1.21 -17.42 -3.16
C ILE A 225 -2.69 -17.26 -3.55
N ASN A 226 -3.08 -16.06 -3.97
CA ASN A 226 -4.48 -15.77 -4.33
C ASN A 226 -4.91 -16.41 -5.65
N SER A 227 -3.96 -16.83 -6.49
CA SER A 227 -4.28 -17.56 -7.72
C SER A 227 -4.57 -19.04 -7.49
N PHE A 228 -4.33 -19.60 -6.29
CA PHE A 228 -4.66 -20.99 -6.00
C PHE A 228 -6.18 -21.19 -6.03
N GLY A 229 -6.63 -22.21 -6.76
CA GLY A 229 -8.06 -22.47 -6.96
C GLY A 229 -8.74 -21.60 -8.02
N THR A 230 -7.98 -20.78 -8.76
CA THR A 230 -8.48 -20.02 -9.92
C THR A 230 -8.11 -20.70 -11.25
N GLU A 231 -8.75 -20.29 -12.34
CA GLU A 231 -8.46 -20.80 -13.71
C GLU A 231 -7.19 -20.18 -14.33
N LEU A 232 -6.39 -19.44 -13.56
CA LEU A 232 -5.21 -18.75 -14.04
C LEU A 232 -4.08 -19.74 -14.41
N THR A 233 -3.66 -19.73 -15.67
CA THR A 233 -2.54 -20.58 -16.12
C THR A 233 -1.19 -20.10 -15.59
N LYS A 234 -0.22 -21.01 -15.47
CA LYS A 234 1.16 -20.70 -15.01
C LYS A 234 1.83 -19.61 -15.86
N ASP A 235 1.58 -19.61 -17.17
CA ASP A 235 2.13 -18.62 -18.10
C ASP A 235 1.47 -17.25 -17.94
N GLN A 236 0.16 -17.19 -17.68
CA GLN A 236 -0.53 -15.93 -17.35
C GLN A 236 -0.02 -15.37 -16.02
N ARG A 237 0.16 -16.24 -15.00
CA ARG A 237 0.70 -15.83 -13.70
C ARG A 237 2.08 -15.19 -13.83
N LYS A 238 2.97 -15.79 -14.63
CA LYS A 238 4.31 -15.25 -14.89
C LYS A 238 4.28 -13.86 -15.51
N LYS A 239 3.31 -13.54 -16.35
CA LYS A 239 3.18 -12.21 -16.96
C LYS A 239 2.82 -11.11 -15.95
N LEU A 240 2.18 -11.47 -14.84
CA LEU A 240 1.75 -10.54 -13.79
C LEU A 240 2.87 -10.14 -12.83
N TYR A 241 3.98 -10.87 -12.82
CA TYR A 241 5.11 -10.55 -11.93
C TYR A 241 5.93 -9.39 -12.49
N PRO A 242 6.30 -8.41 -11.65
CA PRO A 242 7.28 -7.40 -12.01
C PRO A 242 8.63 -8.04 -12.35
N GLU A 243 9.35 -7.52 -13.35
CA GLU A 243 10.64 -8.07 -13.80
C GLU A 243 11.84 -7.56 -12.97
N PHE A 244 11.61 -7.25 -11.69
CA PHE A 244 12.61 -6.79 -10.73
C PHE A 244 12.22 -7.20 -9.30
N GLY A 245 13.17 -7.15 -8.35
CA GLY A 245 12.98 -7.65 -7.00
C GLY A 245 14.07 -8.63 -6.58
N LYS A 246 14.11 -9.02 -5.30
CA LYS A 246 15.09 -9.99 -4.80
C LYS A 246 14.74 -11.42 -5.24
N LEU A 247 13.48 -11.67 -5.58
CA LEU A 247 13.04 -12.96 -6.11
C LEU A 247 13.24 -13.09 -7.63
N TYR A 248 13.49 -12.00 -8.35
CA TYR A 248 13.76 -12.06 -9.79
C TYR A 248 15.23 -12.43 -10.05
N PRO A 249 15.56 -13.34 -11.00
CA PRO A 249 14.67 -14.09 -11.88
C PRO A 249 14.28 -15.50 -11.38
N GLU A 250 15.08 -16.11 -10.52
CA GLU A 250 14.95 -17.54 -10.18
C GLU A 250 13.76 -17.83 -9.25
N GLY A 251 13.59 -17.04 -8.19
CA GLY A 251 12.47 -17.17 -7.25
C GLY A 251 11.11 -16.96 -7.91
N MET A 252 11.01 -15.99 -8.83
CA MET A 252 9.77 -15.75 -9.59
C MET A 252 9.42 -16.90 -10.55
N LEU A 253 10.43 -17.54 -11.15
CA LEU A 253 10.20 -18.74 -11.98
C LEU A 253 9.73 -19.93 -11.12
N MET A 254 10.24 -20.06 -9.90
CA MET A 254 9.77 -21.07 -8.95
C MET A 254 8.33 -20.75 -8.49
N LEU A 255 8.00 -19.49 -8.20
CA LEU A 255 6.65 -19.04 -7.86
C LEU A 255 5.64 -19.29 -8.98
N SER A 256 6.02 -19.09 -10.25
CA SER A 256 5.11 -19.37 -11.37
C SER A 256 4.80 -20.87 -11.50
N ARG A 257 5.65 -21.74 -10.95
CA ARG A 257 5.49 -23.20 -11.01
C ARG A 257 4.82 -23.79 -9.78
N ALA A 258 4.80 -23.06 -8.66
CA ALA A 258 4.22 -23.49 -7.41
C ALA A 258 2.70 -23.72 -7.54
N ASP A 259 2.24 -24.86 -7.02
CA ASP A 259 0.82 -25.26 -7.03
C ASP A 259 0.22 -25.27 -5.62
N ASP A 260 1.05 -25.10 -4.58
CA ASP A 260 0.70 -25.11 -3.18
C ASP A 260 1.55 -24.11 -2.37
N LEU A 261 1.14 -23.90 -1.12
CA LEU A 261 1.84 -23.00 -0.18
C LEU A 261 3.25 -23.50 0.17
N GLU A 262 3.48 -24.82 0.15
CA GLU A 262 4.81 -25.41 0.38
C GLU A 262 5.77 -25.04 -0.76
N GLY A 263 5.33 -25.13 -2.01
CA GLY A 263 6.07 -24.69 -3.18
C GLY A 263 6.38 -23.19 -3.17
N VAL A 264 5.47 -22.37 -2.65
CA VAL A 264 5.71 -20.92 -2.44
C VAL A 264 6.78 -20.72 -1.37
N GLY A 265 6.70 -21.42 -0.24
CA GLY A 265 7.70 -21.39 0.83
C GLY A 265 9.10 -21.76 0.34
N LEU A 266 9.20 -22.79 -0.50
CA LEU A 266 10.47 -23.19 -1.14
C LEU A 266 11.00 -22.12 -2.11
N ALA A 267 10.11 -21.52 -2.91
CA ALA A 267 10.50 -20.48 -3.86
C ALA A 267 11.05 -19.21 -3.19
N VAL A 268 10.52 -18.86 -2.00
CA VAL A 268 10.99 -17.70 -1.23
C VAL A 268 12.15 -18.01 -0.29
N SER A 269 12.47 -19.30 -0.09
CA SER A 269 13.51 -19.74 0.85
C SER A 269 14.93 -19.25 0.51
N GLY A 270 15.16 -18.83 -0.74
CA GLY A 270 16.41 -18.22 -1.19
C GLY A 270 16.69 -16.84 -0.57
N VAL A 271 15.65 -16.15 -0.07
CA VAL A 271 15.77 -14.85 0.60
C VAL A 271 15.52 -15.02 2.09
N GLY A 272 16.54 -14.73 2.91
CA GLY A 272 16.50 -14.97 4.36
C GLY A 272 15.34 -14.29 5.09
N ASP A 273 14.98 -13.08 4.67
CA ASP A 273 13.85 -12.33 5.24
C ASP A 273 12.51 -13.04 5.01
N TYR A 274 12.22 -13.47 3.77
CA TYR A 274 10.96 -14.12 3.43
C TYR A 274 10.87 -15.53 4.01
N LYS A 275 11.99 -16.26 4.06
CA LYS A 275 12.05 -17.56 4.73
C LYS A 275 11.57 -17.45 6.18
N ARG A 276 12.06 -16.44 6.90
CA ARG A 276 11.67 -16.21 8.29
C ARG A 276 10.17 -15.93 8.45
N PHE A 277 9.56 -15.20 7.50
CA PHE A 277 8.12 -14.94 7.55
C PHE A 277 7.31 -16.24 7.41
N PHE A 278 7.69 -17.11 6.47
CA PHE A 278 7.00 -18.39 6.27
C PHE A 278 7.25 -19.38 7.42
N ASP A 279 8.42 -19.33 8.04
CA ASP A 279 8.74 -20.12 9.24
C ASP A 279 7.92 -19.65 10.45
N GLU A 280 7.79 -18.34 10.68
CA GLU A 280 7.04 -17.76 11.81
C GLU A 280 5.52 -17.93 11.68
N VAL A 281 4.97 -17.95 10.46
CA VAL A 281 3.55 -18.24 10.21
C VAL A 281 3.25 -19.75 10.39
N GLY A 282 4.28 -20.59 10.55
CA GLY A 282 4.14 -22.01 10.89
C GLY A 282 3.94 -22.94 9.70
N PHE A 283 4.19 -22.49 8.46
CA PHE A 283 4.04 -23.32 7.26
C PHE A 283 5.04 -24.47 7.19
N ASN A 284 6.20 -24.35 7.84
CA ASN A 284 7.24 -25.37 7.87
C ASN A 284 7.04 -26.45 8.96
N GLN A 285 5.91 -26.46 9.67
CA GLN A 285 5.57 -27.54 10.61
C GLN A 285 4.74 -28.66 9.94
N GLY A 286 5.10 -29.03 8.71
CA GLY A 286 4.62 -30.23 8.02
C GLY A 286 5.60 -31.38 8.23
N GLY A 287 5.63 -31.98 9.42
CA GLY A 287 6.63 -33.03 9.67
C GLY A 287 6.59 -33.77 11.00
N THR A 288 5.42 -34.07 11.58
CA THR A 288 5.09 -35.34 12.29
C THR A 288 3.81 -35.24 13.11
N GLY A 289 2.80 -36.04 12.74
CA GLY A 289 1.73 -36.45 13.66
C GLY A 289 0.41 -35.72 13.47
N GLY A 290 -0.58 -36.42 12.90
CA GLY A 290 -1.96 -35.97 12.90
C GLY A 290 -2.55 -35.92 14.32
N GLY A 291 -3.49 -35.00 14.50
CA GLY A 291 -4.39 -34.95 15.66
C GLY A 291 -4.17 -33.72 16.56
N ASN A 292 -5.29 -33.08 16.89
CA ASN A 292 -5.51 -32.08 17.93
C ASN A 292 -5.26 -30.60 17.60
N MET A 293 -6.37 -29.92 17.31
CA MET A 293 -6.80 -28.78 18.13
C MET A 293 -6.50 -29.08 19.62
N SER A 294 -5.46 -28.47 20.18
CA SER A 294 -5.35 -27.99 21.59
C SER A 294 -3.91 -28.03 22.10
N GLY A 295 -3.48 -26.90 22.67
CA GLY A 295 -2.55 -26.89 23.80
C GLY A 295 -1.11 -26.49 23.49
N GLY A 296 -0.86 -25.18 23.35
CA GLY A 296 0.50 -24.64 23.30
C GLY A 296 0.58 -23.11 23.31
N MET A 297 0.25 -22.48 24.45
CA MET A 297 0.76 -21.17 24.90
C MET A 297 0.66 -19.95 23.95
N GLY A 298 -0.53 -19.33 23.88
CA GLY A 298 -0.72 -17.87 23.93
C GLY A 298 0.12 -16.93 23.04
N GLY A 299 0.40 -17.29 21.79
CA GLY A 299 0.85 -16.33 20.78
C GLY A 299 -0.22 -16.19 19.71
N ASP A 300 -0.79 -15.00 19.53
CA ASP A 300 -1.58 -14.66 18.34
C ASP A 300 -0.74 -15.03 17.11
N SER A 301 -1.15 -16.06 16.37
CA SER A 301 -0.45 -16.46 15.14
C SER A 301 -0.60 -15.32 14.13
N LYS A 302 0.43 -14.50 14.00
CA LYS A 302 0.48 -13.39 13.03
C LYS A 302 0.26 -13.93 11.62
N SER A 303 -0.57 -13.24 10.84
CA SER A 303 -0.77 -13.56 9.44
C SER A 303 0.49 -13.28 8.63
N LEU A 304 0.67 -13.96 7.49
CA LEU A 304 1.71 -13.62 6.52
C LEU A 304 1.60 -12.16 6.06
N GLU A 305 0.38 -11.65 5.95
CA GLU A 305 0.14 -10.23 5.63
C GLU A 305 0.63 -9.29 6.75
N ASP A 306 0.44 -9.66 8.02
CA ASP A 306 0.94 -8.89 9.16
C ASP A 306 2.47 -8.82 9.14
N MET A 307 3.13 -9.92 8.77
CA MET A 307 4.59 -9.96 8.62
C MET A 307 5.06 -9.06 7.48
N PHE A 308 4.36 -9.04 6.35
CA PHE A 308 4.67 -8.11 5.26
C PHE A 308 4.48 -6.65 5.68
N TYR A 309 3.38 -6.32 6.34
CA TYR A 309 3.16 -4.97 6.85
C TYR A 309 4.23 -4.58 7.88
N GLN A 310 4.60 -5.48 8.79
CA GLN A 310 5.65 -5.18 9.77
C GLN A 310 6.98 -4.88 9.08
N LYS A 311 7.39 -5.69 8.09
CA LYS A 311 8.62 -5.43 7.33
C LYS A 311 8.55 -4.15 6.51
N GLU A 312 7.43 -3.87 5.85
CA GLU A 312 7.19 -2.62 5.11
C GLU A 312 7.42 -1.40 6.02
N MET A 313 6.92 -1.49 7.26
CA MET A 313 7.07 -0.44 8.24
C MET A 313 8.49 -0.34 8.81
N GLU A 314 9.19 -1.46 9.02
CA GLU A 314 10.60 -1.47 9.42
C GLU A 314 11.48 -0.81 8.36
N LEU A 315 11.28 -1.13 7.08
CA LEU A 315 11.95 -0.47 5.96
C LEU A 315 11.65 1.04 5.96
N SER A 316 10.37 1.41 6.08
CA SER A 316 9.94 2.82 6.12
C SER A 316 10.55 3.59 7.31
N LYS A 317 10.71 2.94 8.47
CA LYS A 317 11.40 3.52 9.64
C LYS A 317 12.88 3.77 9.36
N MET A 318 13.55 2.83 8.71
CA MET A 318 14.98 2.95 8.39
C MET A 318 15.26 4.11 7.45
N VAL A 319 14.32 4.50 6.58
CA VAL A 319 14.47 5.68 5.70
C VAL A 319 14.78 6.95 6.49
N PHE A 320 14.18 7.15 7.67
CA PHE A 320 14.38 8.35 8.47
C PHE A 320 15.79 8.45 9.09
N THR A 321 16.56 7.36 9.10
CA THR A 321 17.97 7.37 9.55
C THR A 321 18.92 7.97 8.50
N ARG A 322 18.49 8.01 7.24
CA ARG A 322 19.20 8.65 6.13
C ARG A 322 18.75 10.11 6.02
N GLN A 323 19.59 10.98 5.45
CA GLN A 323 19.33 12.41 5.27
C GLN A 323 19.50 12.77 3.79
N PHE A 324 18.84 13.84 3.32
CA PHE A 324 18.93 14.34 1.94
C PHE A 324 18.37 13.35 0.91
N THR A 325 17.19 12.80 1.21
CA THR A 325 16.52 11.82 0.34
C THR A 325 15.04 12.16 0.17
N HIS A 326 14.52 11.99 -1.05
CA HIS A 326 13.09 12.15 -1.32
C HIS A 326 12.26 10.98 -0.78
N ALA A 327 12.92 9.85 -0.48
CA ALA A 327 12.28 8.65 0.07
C ALA A 327 11.57 8.92 1.42
N VAL A 328 11.95 9.98 2.15
CA VAL A 328 11.26 10.38 3.39
C VAL A 328 9.78 10.64 3.18
N ILE A 329 9.38 11.15 2.00
CA ILE A 329 7.98 11.40 1.67
C ILE A 329 7.23 10.08 1.51
N TYR A 330 7.79 9.14 0.74
CA TYR A 330 7.22 7.81 0.56
C TYR A 330 7.03 7.11 1.91
N ALA A 331 8.09 7.07 2.72
CA ALA A 331 8.07 6.41 4.02
C ALA A 331 7.06 7.07 4.97
N TRP A 332 6.96 8.40 4.97
CA TRP A 332 5.98 9.13 5.78
C TRP A 332 4.54 8.79 5.38
N VAL A 333 4.22 8.77 4.08
CA VAL A 333 2.89 8.39 3.59
C VAL A 333 2.55 6.98 4.04
N LYS A 334 3.43 5.99 3.82
CA LYS A 334 3.20 4.59 4.22
C LYS A 334 3.02 4.39 5.73
N LEU A 335 3.83 5.07 6.53
CA LEU A 335 3.69 5.05 7.99
C LEU A 335 2.37 5.68 8.45
N ARG A 336 1.94 6.78 7.82
CA ARG A 336 0.67 7.42 8.16
C ARG A 336 -0.52 6.56 7.75
N GLU A 337 -0.47 5.88 6.60
CA GLU A 337 -1.50 4.92 6.20
C GLU A 337 -1.62 3.77 7.20
N GLN A 338 -0.50 3.23 7.68
CA GLN A 338 -0.51 2.19 8.71
C GLN A 338 -1.09 2.72 10.03
N GLU A 339 -0.76 3.96 10.42
CA GLU A 339 -1.36 4.61 11.59
C GLU A 339 -2.88 4.74 11.46
N ILE A 340 -3.39 5.16 10.30
CA ILE A 340 -4.83 5.25 10.04
C ILE A 340 -5.48 3.85 10.12
N ARG A 341 -4.84 2.82 9.57
CA ARG A 341 -5.30 1.42 9.69
C ARG A 341 -5.34 0.95 11.15
N ASN A 342 -4.30 1.24 11.93
CA ASN A 342 -4.25 0.89 13.35
C ASN A 342 -5.36 1.61 14.15
N ILE A 343 -5.57 2.92 13.91
CA ILE A 343 -6.62 3.70 14.56
C ILE A 343 -8.00 3.11 14.23
N THR A 344 -8.23 2.77 12.96
CA THR A 344 -9.49 2.20 12.50
C THR A 344 -9.75 0.85 13.14
N TRP A 345 -8.75 -0.04 13.18
CA TRP A 345 -8.82 -1.34 13.85
C TRP A 345 -9.19 -1.20 15.33
N ILE A 346 -8.47 -0.33 16.07
CA ILE A 346 -8.74 -0.10 17.50
C ILE A 346 -10.15 0.46 17.69
N ALA A 347 -10.58 1.41 16.86
CA ALA A 347 -11.91 2.00 16.91
C ALA A 347 -13.00 0.96 16.62
N GLU A 348 -12.79 0.04 15.67
CA GLU A 348 -13.70 -1.07 15.36
C GLU A 348 -13.79 -2.07 16.52
N CYS A 349 -12.67 -2.47 17.12
CA CYS A 349 -12.65 -3.33 18.30
C CYS A 349 -13.43 -2.71 19.47
N ILE A 350 -13.29 -1.40 19.70
CA ILE A 350 -14.00 -0.68 20.75
C ILE A 350 -15.50 -0.58 20.42
N ALA A 351 -15.85 -0.20 19.19
CA ALA A 351 -17.24 -0.06 18.75
C ALA A 351 -18.02 -1.38 18.81
N GLN A 352 -17.37 -2.50 18.48
CA GLN A 352 -17.95 -3.85 18.53
C GLN A 352 -17.82 -4.51 19.90
N ASN A 353 -17.17 -3.85 20.86
CA ASN A 353 -16.90 -4.38 22.19
C ASN A 353 -16.10 -5.71 22.20
N GLN A 354 -15.26 -5.92 21.18
CA GLN A 354 -14.42 -7.10 20.98
C GLN A 354 -12.96 -6.75 21.26
N LYS A 355 -12.61 -6.63 22.54
CA LYS A 355 -11.25 -6.23 22.98
C LYS A 355 -10.22 -7.37 22.94
N GLU A 356 -10.61 -8.60 22.59
CA GLU A 356 -9.71 -9.76 22.58
C GLU A 356 -8.53 -9.59 21.60
N ARG A 357 -8.76 -8.95 20.45
CA ARG A 357 -7.74 -8.73 19.40
C ARG A 357 -7.33 -7.27 19.23
N ILE A 358 -7.65 -6.42 20.21
CA ILE A 358 -7.33 -4.98 20.14
C ILE A 358 -5.82 -4.73 20.09
N GLY A 359 -5.01 -5.68 20.56
CA GLY A 359 -3.54 -5.64 20.52
C GLY A 359 -2.93 -5.91 19.15
N ASN A 360 -3.71 -6.35 18.16
CA ASN A 360 -3.23 -6.70 16.81
C ASN A 360 -3.03 -5.46 15.92
N TYR A 361 -2.36 -4.43 16.42
CA TYR A 361 -1.92 -3.28 15.64
C TYR A 361 -0.41 -3.32 15.43
N ILE A 362 0.05 -2.68 14.35
CA ILE A 362 1.47 -2.65 14.00
C ILE A 362 2.05 -1.30 14.44
N SER A 363 2.69 -1.27 15.61
CA SER A 363 3.41 -0.09 16.08
C SER A 363 4.90 -0.16 15.73
N VAL A 364 5.41 0.95 15.22
CA VAL A 364 6.76 1.05 14.63
C VAL A 364 7.64 2.01 15.45
N PHE A 365 7.02 2.92 16.21
CA PHE A 365 7.68 3.99 16.96
C PHE A 365 7.47 3.93 18.47
#